data_AF-A0AAU5RG17-F1
#
_entry.id   AF-A0AAU5RG17-F1
#
_cell.length_a   1.000
_cell.length_b   1.000
_cell.length_c   1.000
_cell.angle_alpha   90.00
_cell.angle_beta   90.00
_cell.angle_gamma   90.00
#
_symmetry.space_group_name_H-M   'P 1'
#
loop_
_entity.id
_entity.type
_entity.pdbx_description
1 polymer ?
#
loop_
_entity_poly.entity_id
_entity_poly.type
_entity_poly.pdbx_seq_one_letter_code
_entity_poly.pdbx_strand_id
1 'polypeptide(L)'
;MSAVMRNVREDAELLVLARRYVMPGRRYMKLGGGLLRMEEAAYGRFVRELGEDAGVVTDGEIGTLLEGGWRERRTAAWLVAVSRRTGFRERLGELLLASEVPCAGLAYCVALAGFGTPRDADLLADYLDRYLRRPDLGYDQTVVMGALLFVDLNLGSDRAARFLRPGGLWEQWHHDAPHMRQRGTTHPATYLSLVRRLCAVVDECAEAG
;
A
#
# COMPACT_ATOMS: atom_id res chain seq x y z
N MET A 1 18.20 4.27 12.56
CA MET A 1 18.64 2.85 12.58
C MET A 1 17.49 2.03 12.02
N SER A 2 17.69 1.34 10.90
CA SER A 2 16.67 0.39 10.41
C SER A 2 16.62 -0.78 11.39
N ALA A 3 15.43 -1.08 11.93
CA ALA A 3 15.23 -2.24 12.77
C ALA A 3 15.44 -3.50 11.92
N VAL A 4 16.20 -4.47 12.45
CA VAL A 4 16.45 -5.74 11.76
C VAL A 4 15.10 -6.42 11.49
N MET A 5 14.80 -6.68 10.21
CA MET A 5 13.59 -7.36 9.79
C MET A 5 13.50 -8.74 10.44
N ARG A 6 12.38 -9.04 11.11
CA ARG A 6 12.14 -10.34 11.74
C ARG A 6 11.97 -11.42 10.69
N ASN A 7 12.60 -12.57 10.92
CA ASN A 7 12.50 -13.73 10.06
C ASN A 7 11.40 -14.68 10.57
N VAL A 8 10.34 -14.87 9.77
CA VAL A 8 9.19 -15.74 10.10
C VAL A 8 9.58 -17.20 10.40
N ARG A 9 10.76 -17.65 9.98
CA ARG A 9 11.24 -19.02 10.26
C ARG A 9 11.90 -19.15 11.64
N GLU A 10 12.35 -18.05 12.20
CA GLU A 10 13.14 -18.00 13.44
C GLU A 10 12.36 -17.37 14.59
N ASP A 11 11.37 -16.52 14.28
CA ASP A 11 10.49 -15.89 15.25
C ASP A 11 9.16 -16.66 15.36
N ALA A 12 8.94 -17.29 16.52
CA ALA A 12 7.76 -18.11 16.79
C ALA A 12 6.47 -17.29 16.87
N GLU A 13 6.53 -16.06 17.39
CA GLU A 13 5.39 -15.15 17.46
C GLU A 13 4.95 -14.77 16.04
N LEU A 14 5.90 -14.29 15.23
CA LEU A 14 5.65 -13.94 13.83
C LEU A 14 5.14 -15.13 13.02
N LEU A 15 5.65 -16.34 13.28
CA LEU A 15 5.17 -17.56 12.61
C LEU A 15 3.71 -17.86 12.91
N VAL A 16 3.28 -17.72 14.17
CA VAL A 16 1.87 -17.91 14.57
C VAL A 16 0.99 -16.88 13.87
N LEU A 17 1.39 -15.62 13.87
CA LEU A 17 0.64 -14.55 13.20
C LEU A 17 0.61 -14.73 11.67
N ALA A 18 1.70 -15.18 11.06
CA ALA A 18 1.74 -15.46 9.64
C ALA A 18 0.79 -16.61 9.25
N ARG A 19 0.74 -17.67 10.06
CA ARG A 19 -0.21 -18.78 9.85
C ARG A 19 -1.66 -18.32 9.95
N ARG A 20 -1.96 -17.42 10.90
CA ARG A 20 -3.31 -16.91 11.13
C ARG A 20 -3.75 -15.90 10.09
N TYR A 21 -2.94 -14.89 9.80
CA TYR A 21 -3.38 -13.72 9.02
C TYR A 21 -2.83 -13.70 7.60
N VAL A 22 -1.64 -14.25 7.34
CA VAL A 22 -0.92 -14.08 6.07
C VAL A 22 -1.17 -15.24 5.11
N MET A 23 -1.12 -16.47 5.61
CA MET A 23 -1.15 -17.69 4.81
C MET A 23 -2.53 -18.24 4.41
N PRO A 24 -3.66 -17.99 5.11
CA PRO A 24 -4.95 -18.57 4.74
C PRO A 24 -5.28 -18.33 3.27
N GLY A 25 -5.56 -19.41 2.53
CA GLY A 25 -5.88 -19.34 1.10
C GLY A 25 -4.87 -18.55 0.25
N ARG A 26 -3.60 -18.47 0.68
CA ARG A 26 -2.54 -17.61 0.11
C ARG A 26 -2.97 -16.13 0.03
N ARG A 27 -3.64 -15.60 1.05
CA ARG A 27 -4.17 -14.23 1.12
C ARG A 27 -3.20 -13.18 0.60
N TYR A 28 -1.94 -13.21 1.03
CA TYR A 28 -0.91 -12.24 0.63
C TYR A 28 -0.71 -12.10 -0.89
N MET A 29 -1.03 -13.14 -1.68
CA MET A 29 -0.96 -13.12 -3.14
C MET A 29 -2.15 -12.42 -3.80
N LYS A 30 -3.30 -12.38 -3.12
CA LYS A 30 -4.55 -11.80 -3.61
C LYS A 30 -4.58 -10.29 -3.37
N LEU A 31 -4.11 -9.85 -2.21
CA LEU A 31 -4.05 -8.45 -1.76
C LEU A 31 -3.39 -7.52 -2.80
N GLY A 32 -4.17 -6.59 -3.36
CA GLY A 32 -3.80 -5.70 -4.46
C GLY A 32 -4.63 -5.96 -5.72
N GLY A 33 -4.07 -5.77 -6.91
CA GLY A 33 -4.80 -5.94 -8.19
C GLY A 33 -5.26 -7.37 -8.50
N GLY A 34 -4.89 -8.36 -7.68
CA GLY A 34 -5.43 -9.72 -7.75
C GLY A 34 -6.88 -9.79 -7.27
N LEU A 35 -7.25 -9.00 -6.25
CA LEU A 35 -8.61 -8.92 -5.70
C LEU A 35 -9.64 -8.57 -6.76
N LEU A 36 -9.30 -7.59 -7.59
CA LEU A 36 -10.16 -7.03 -8.63
C LEU A 36 -10.45 -7.99 -9.79
N ARG A 37 -9.85 -9.19 -9.79
CA ARG A 37 -9.97 -10.23 -10.82
C ARG A 37 -10.49 -11.54 -10.26
N MET A 38 -10.92 -11.56 -9.00
CA MET A 38 -11.48 -12.75 -8.38
C MET A 38 -12.88 -13.04 -8.92
N GLU A 39 -13.21 -14.33 -9.00
CA GLU A 39 -14.57 -14.79 -9.26
C GLU A 39 -15.46 -14.47 -8.06
N GLU A 40 -16.73 -14.15 -8.32
CA GLU A 40 -17.64 -13.50 -7.37
C GLU A 40 -17.79 -14.28 -6.05
N ALA A 41 -17.98 -15.60 -6.11
CA ALA A 41 -18.11 -16.40 -4.91
C ALA A 41 -16.81 -16.43 -4.07
N ALA A 42 -15.64 -16.45 -4.74
CA ALA A 42 -14.36 -16.39 -4.07
C ALA A 42 -14.06 -14.99 -3.50
N TYR A 43 -14.50 -13.93 -4.19
CA TYR A 43 -14.38 -12.55 -3.76
C TYR A 43 -15.18 -12.29 -2.49
N GLY A 44 -16.47 -12.67 -2.46
CA GLY A 44 -17.32 -12.47 -1.28
C GLY A 44 -16.80 -13.18 -0.03
N ARG A 45 -16.29 -14.42 -0.18
CA ARG A 45 -15.62 -15.12 0.95
C ARG A 45 -14.38 -14.37 1.43
N PHE A 46 -13.56 -13.87 0.50
CA PHE A 46 -12.33 -13.16 0.85
C PHE A 46 -12.59 -11.86 1.62
N VAL A 47 -13.54 -11.05 1.15
CA VAL A 47 -13.91 -9.78 1.77
C VAL A 47 -14.36 -10.00 3.21
N ARG A 48 -15.27 -10.96 3.42
CA ARG A 48 -15.75 -11.34 4.76
C ARG A 48 -14.64 -11.83 5.68
N GLU A 49 -13.82 -12.79 5.21
CA GLU A 49 -12.72 -13.34 6.03
C GLU A 49 -11.67 -12.27 6.39
N LEU A 50 -11.41 -11.32 5.49
CA LEU A 50 -10.49 -10.22 5.78
C LEU A 50 -11.10 -9.22 6.77
N GLY A 51 -12.39 -8.92 6.66
CA GLY A 51 -13.15 -8.10 7.61
C GLY A 51 -13.13 -8.69 9.01
N GLU A 52 -13.50 -9.96 9.14
CA GLU A 52 -13.49 -10.71 10.41
C GLU A 52 -12.10 -10.67 11.07
N ASP A 53 -11.03 -10.94 10.31
CA ASP A 53 -9.66 -10.87 10.82
C ASP A 53 -9.23 -9.46 11.22
N ALA A 54 -9.64 -8.43 10.47
CA ALA A 54 -9.36 -7.04 10.79
C ALA A 54 -10.09 -6.56 12.06
N GLY A 55 -11.28 -7.12 12.34
CA GLY A 55 -12.06 -6.85 13.54
C GLY A 55 -11.44 -7.41 14.82
N VAL A 56 -10.70 -8.53 14.73
CA VAL A 56 -10.16 -9.23 15.91
C VAL A 56 -8.65 -9.08 16.11
N VAL A 57 -7.89 -8.70 15.09
CA VAL A 57 -6.43 -8.48 15.23
C VAL A 57 -6.15 -7.35 16.23
N THR A 58 -5.06 -7.43 16.98
CA THR A 58 -4.64 -6.38 17.92
C THR A 58 -3.56 -5.46 17.33
N ASP A 59 -3.36 -4.28 17.93
CA ASP A 59 -2.28 -3.38 17.51
C ASP A 59 -0.90 -4.02 17.68
N GLY A 60 -0.71 -4.82 18.75
CA GLY A 60 0.52 -5.56 18.98
C GLY A 60 0.80 -6.56 17.85
N GLU A 61 -0.20 -7.34 17.45
CA GLU A 61 -0.05 -8.31 16.35
C GLU A 61 0.22 -7.64 15.00
N ILE A 62 -0.43 -6.50 14.72
CA ILE A 62 -0.12 -5.68 13.54
C ILE A 62 1.33 -5.19 13.58
N GLY A 63 1.78 -4.69 14.75
CA GLY A 63 3.16 -4.26 14.96
C GLY A 63 4.16 -5.36 14.63
N THR A 64 3.96 -6.56 15.20
CA THR A 64 4.82 -7.73 14.94
C THR A 64 4.83 -8.11 13.45
N LEU A 65 3.67 -8.09 12.77
CA LEU A 65 3.61 -8.37 11.33
C LEU A 65 4.35 -7.31 10.49
N LEU A 66 4.29 -6.03 10.87
CA LEU A 66 4.99 -4.93 10.18
C LEU A 66 6.52 -5.02 10.32
N GLU A 67 7.03 -5.79 11.28
CA GLU A 67 8.45 -6.08 11.45
C GLU A 67 8.94 -7.25 10.57
N GLY A 68 8.02 -8.02 9.98
CA GLY A 68 8.32 -9.15 9.11
C GLY A 68 8.69 -8.76 7.67
N GLY A 69 8.64 -9.77 6.78
CA GLY A 69 8.92 -9.64 5.36
C GLY A 69 7.78 -9.01 4.56
N TRP A 70 7.94 -8.95 3.23
CA TRP A 70 6.97 -8.29 2.38
C TRP A 70 5.56 -8.88 2.44
N ARG A 71 5.42 -10.18 2.75
CA ARG A 71 4.11 -10.85 2.83
C ARG A 71 3.37 -10.41 4.08
N GLU A 72 4.08 -10.40 5.20
CA GLU A 72 3.60 -10.03 6.51
C GLU A 72 3.23 -8.54 6.51
N ARG A 73 4.14 -7.67 6.04
CA ARG A 73 3.89 -6.22 5.94
C ARG A 73 2.73 -5.88 5.02
N ARG A 74 2.62 -6.55 3.86
CA ARG A 74 1.48 -6.37 2.94
C ARG A 74 0.16 -6.70 3.62
N THR A 75 0.07 -7.86 4.29
CA THR A 75 -1.15 -8.25 4.99
C THR A 75 -1.48 -7.29 6.13
N ALA A 76 -0.50 -6.92 6.94
CA ALA A 76 -0.69 -5.99 8.05
C ALA A 76 -1.24 -4.63 7.59
N ALA A 77 -0.71 -4.09 6.48
CA ALA A 77 -1.19 -2.83 5.92
C ALA A 77 -2.66 -2.90 5.48
N TRP A 78 -3.12 -4.04 4.95
CA TRP A 78 -4.54 -4.24 4.64
C TRP A 78 -5.40 -4.36 5.89
N LEU A 79 -4.95 -5.09 6.91
CA LEU A 79 -5.66 -5.15 8.20
C LEU A 79 -5.79 -3.76 8.83
N VAL A 80 -4.73 -2.95 8.79
CA VAL A 80 -4.73 -1.55 9.23
C VAL A 80 -5.74 -0.70 8.44
N ALA A 81 -5.79 -0.86 7.11
CA ALA A 81 -6.72 -0.12 6.27
C ALA A 81 -8.18 -0.47 6.59
N VAL A 82 -8.51 -1.77 6.62
CA VAL A 82 -9.87 -2.28 6.87
C VAL A 82 -10.35 -1.91 8.26
N SER A 83 -9.51 -2.05 9.27
CA SER A 83 -9.86 -1.69 10.65
C SER A 83 -9.67 -0.20 10.99
N ARG A 84 -9.36 0.66 10.00
CA ARG A 84 -9.21 2.12 10.14
C ARG A 84 -8.21 2.55 11.23
N ARG A 85 -7.15 1.79 11.47
CA ARG A 85 -6.18 2.06 12.55
C ARG A 85 -5.18 3.14 12.19
N THR A 86 -5.64 4.39 12.25
CA THR A 86 -4.84 5.58 11.92
C THR A 86 -3.59 5.78 12.79
N GLY A 87 -3.50 5.11 13.96
CA GLY A 87 -2.30 5.09 14.79
C GLY A 87 -1.05 4.53 14.08
N PHE A 88 -1.22 3.71 13.04
CA PHE A 88 -0.11 3.19 12.23
C PHE A 88 0.33 4.13 11.09
N ARG A 89 -0.31 5.30 10.90
CA ARG A 89 -0.04 6.22 9.79
C ARG A 89 1.45 6.51 9.60
N GLU A 90 2.10 7.02 10.65
CA GLU A 90 3.51 7.40 10.57
C GLU A 90 4.38 6.17 10.27
N ARG A 91 4.07 5.03 10.91
CA ARG A 91 4.80 3.79 10.68
C ARG A 91 4.68 3.30 9.23
N LEU A 92 3.50 3.38 8.63
CA LEU A 92 3.31 3.02 7.22
C LEU A 92 4.04 3.99 6.29
N GLY A 93 4.04 5.29 6.59
CA GLY A 93 4.80 6.30 5.87
C GLY A 93 6.31 6.05 5.92
N GLU A 94 6.86 5.73 7.10
CA GLU A 94 8.26 5.34 7.27
C GLU A 94 8.62 4.11 6.44
N LEU A 95 7.80 3.06 6.51
CA LEU A 95 8.03 1.81 5.77
C LEU A 95 7.95 2.03 4.25
N LEU A 96 7.03 2.88 3.80
CA LEU A 96 6.92 3.28 2.40
C LEU A 96 8.19 4.02 1.96
N LEU A 97 8.60 5.06 2.70
CA LEU A 97 9.79 5.85 2.39
C LEU A 97 11.08 5.02 2.44
N ALA A 98 11.17 4.05 3.36
CA ALA A 98 12.32 3.17 3.46
C ALA A 98 12.46 2.22 2.26
N SER A 99 11.34 1.81 1.64
CA SER A 99 11.32 0.94 0.44
C SER A 99 12.17 -0.33 0.57
N GLU A 100 12.27 -0.88 1.78
CA GLU A 100 13.18 -2.00 2.10
C GLU A 100 12.74 -3.35 1.53
N VAL A 101 11.45 -3.49 1.22
CA VAL A 101 10.88 -4.75 0.73
C VAL A 101 10.03 -4.51 -0.51
N PRO A 102 10.09 -5.40 -1.53
CA PRO A 102 9.24 -5.28 -2.70
C PRO A 102 7.78 -5.56 -2.32
N CYS A 103 6.86 -5.25 -3.22
CA CYS A 103 5.47 -5.74 -3.17
C CYS A 103 4.60 -5.19 -2.01
N ALA A 104 5.12 -4.45 -1.04
CA ALA A 104 4.34 -3.90 0.07
C ALA A 104 3.84 -2.46 -0.18
N GLY A 105 4.50 -1.67 -1.03
CA GLY A 105 4.22 -0.25 -1.21
C GLY A 105 2.77 0.06 -1.60
N LEU A 106 2.16 -0.74 -2.50
CA LEU A 106 0.74 -0.60 -2.83
C LEU A 106 -0.18 -0.73 -1.61
N ALA A 107 0.12 -1.65 -0.69
CA ALA A 107 -0.72 -1.84 0.49
C ALA A 107 -0.62 -0.65 1.45
N TYR A 108 0.58 -0.07 1.63
CA TYR A 108 0.75 1.17 2.40
C TYR A 108 0.01 2.34 1.75
N CYS A 109 0.10 2.45 0.43
CA CYS A 109 -0.61 3.48 -0.34
C CYS A 109 -2.12 3.39 -0.17
N VAL A 110 -2.70 2.17 -0.22
CA VAL A 110 -4.13 1.96 -0.01
C VAL A 110 -4.55 2.35 1.41
N ALA A 111 -3.77 1.99 2.44
CA ALA A 111 -4.07 2.37 3.81
C ALA A 111 -4.04 3.90 4.02
N LEU A 112 -2.96 4.56 3.58
CA LEU A 112 -2.81 6.03 3.67
C LEU A 112 -3.89 6.76 2.85
N ALA A 113 -4.20 6.26 1.65
CA ALA A 113 -5.26 6.78 0.81
C ALA A 113 -6.65 6.64 1.45
N GLY A 114 -6.90 5.51 2.11
CA GLY A 114 -8.15 5.25 2.84
C GLY A 114 -8.30 6.05 4.14
N PHE A 115 -7.19 6.50 4.74
CA PHE A 115 -7.23 7.47 5.84
C PHE A 115 -7.50 8.89 5.34
N GLY A 116 -6.92 9.25 4.19
CA GLY A 116 -7.33 10.41 3.40
C GLY A 116 -7.13 11.77 4.06
N THR A 117 -6.17 11.92 4.97
CA THR A 117 -5.89 13.19 5.65
C THR A 117 -4.77 13.98 4.96
N PRO A 118 -4.64 15.30 5.23
CA PRO A 118 -3.49 16.08 4.74
C PRO A 118 -2.14 15.45 5.07
N ARG A 119 -2.01 14.82 6.25
CA ARG A 119 -0.78 14.15 6.68
C ARG A 119 -0.47 12.92 5.82
N ASP A 120 -1.49 12.15 5.44
CA ASP A 120 -1.32 11.00 4.54
C ASP A 120 -0.79 11.45 3.17
N ALA A 121 -1.32 12.57 2.66
CA ALA A 121 -0.84 13.18 1.42
C ALA A 121 0.63 13.65 1.53
N ASP A 122 1.02 14.23 2.66
CA ASP A 122 2.41 14.65 2.89
C ASP A 122 3.37 13.44 2.88
N LEU A 123 3.01 12.32 3.52
CA LEU A 123 3.81 11.08 3.51
C LEU A 123 3.98 10.49 2.10
N LEU A 124 2.91 10.49 1.30
CA LEU A 124 2.97 10.07 -0.10
C LEU A 124 3.83 11.03 -0.94
N ALA A 125 3.74 12.33 -0.68
CA ALA A 125 4.53 13.34 -1.37
C ALA A 125 6.01 13.28 -1.01
N ASP A 126 6.38 12.96 0.23
CA ASP A 126 7.77 12.76 0.67
C ASP A 126 8.42 11.58 -0.06
N TYR A 127 7.69 10.48 -0.24
CA TYR A 127 8.14 9.36 -1.05
C TYR A 127 8.42 9.78 -2.49
N LEU A 128 7.48 10.49 -3.13
CA LEU A 128 7.62 10.91 -4.53
C LEU A 128 8.77 11.89 -4.71
N ASP A 129 8.95 12.81 -3.77
CA ASP A 129 10.07 13.74 -3.77
C ASP A 129 11.40 12.95 -3.78
N ARG A 130 11.55 11.94 -2.92
CA ARG A 130 12.76 11.10 -2.90
C ARG A 130 12.96 10.26 -4.16
N TYR A 131 11.94 9.50 -4.56
CA TYR A 131 12.11 8.42 -5.52
C TYR A 131 11.84 8.79 -6.98
N LEU A 132 11.21 9.93 -7.28
CA LEU A 132 11.17 10.45 -8.65
C LEU A 132 12.56 10.97 -9.09
N ARG A 133 13.41 11.40 -8.15
CA ARG A 133 14.81 11.79 -8.44
C ARG A 133 15.75 10.60 -8.64
N ARG A 134 15.22 9.37 -8.61
CA ARG A 134 15.99 8.11 -8.72
C ARG A 134 15.48 7.27 -9.90
N PRO A 135 15.74 7.69 -11.15
CA PRO A 135 15.29 6.97 -12.35
C PRO A 135 15.91 5.56 -12.49
N ASP A 136 17.00 5.30 -11.77
CA ASP A 136 17.64 3.99 -11.64
C ASP A 136 16.80 2.98 -10.84
N LEU A 137 15.84 3.45 -10.03
CA LEU A 137 15.03 2.61 -9.14
C LEU A 137 13.59 2.48 -9.63
N GLY A 138 13.20 1.28 -10.05
CA GLY A 138 11.81 0.95 -10.42
C GLY A 138 11.00 0.41 -9.25
N TYR A 139 10.65 1.29 -8.31
CA TYR A 139 9.87 0.95 -7.11
C TYR A 139 8.38 1.25 -7.32
N ASP A 140 7.73 1.88 -6.34
CA ASP A 140 6.29 2.08 -6.27
C ASP A 140 5.86 3.49 -6.73
N GLN A 141 6.75 4.29 -7.35
CA GLN A 141 6.49 5.69 -7.73
C GLN A 141 5.14 5.89 -8.45
N THR A 142 4.79 4.98 -9.36
CA THR A 142 3.55 5.08 -10.12
C THR A 142 2.29 4.88 -9.27
N VAL A 143 2.35 3.94 -8.32
CA VAL A 143 1.27 3.68 -7.38
C VAL A 143 1.16 4.80 -6.34
N VAL A 144 2.30 5.29 -5.83
CA VAL A 144 2.31 6.42 -4.89
C VAL A 144 1.74 7.68 -5.53
N MET A 145 2.04 7.94 -6.81
CA MET A 145 1.43 9.03 -7.56
C MET A 145 -0.08 8.87 -7.69
N GLY A 146 -0.56 7.67 -8.00
CA GLY A 146 -1.99 7.37 -8.05
C GLY A 146 -2.70 7.57 -6.71
N ALA A 147 -2.04 7.20 -5.61
CA ALA A 147 -2.56 7.38 -4.26
C ALA A 147 -2.59 8.86 -3.84
N LEU A 148 -1.54 9.64 -4.14
CA LEU A 148 -1.53 11.07 -3.86
C LEU A 148 -2.64 11.80 -4.62
N LEU A 149 -2.81 11.48 -5.91
CA LEU A 149 -3.92 12.02 -6.71
C LEU A 149 -5.29 11.66 -6.13
N PHE A 150 -5.45 10.45 -5.60
CA PHE A 150 -6.71 10.04 -4.97
C PHE A 150 -7.00 10.88 -3.71
N VAL A 151 -6.00 11.06 -2.85
CA VAL A 151 -6.13 11.87 -1.64
C VAL A 151 -6.38 13.33 -1.97
N ASP A 152 -5.64 13.91 -2.92
CA ASP A 152 -5.83 15.28 -3.38
C ASP A 152 -7.27 15.53 -3.88
N LEU A 153 -7.80 14.63 -4.71
CA LEU A 153 -9.18 14.72 -5.21
C LEU A 153 -10.21 14.73 -4.07
N ASN A 154 -10.01 13.90 -3.04
CA ASN A 154 -10.95 13.79 -1.93
C ASN A 154 -10.84 14.96 -0.95
N LEU A 155 -9.64 15.54 -0.80
CA LEU A 155 -9.40 16.70 0.06
C LEU A 155 -9.65 18.05 -0.64
N GLY A 156 -9.79 18.06 -1.96
CA GLY A 156 -9.76 19.29 -2.75
C GLY A 156 -8.40 19.99 -2.69
N SER A 157 -7.31 19.24 -2.50
CA SER A 157 -5.94 19.76 -2.53
C SER A 157 -5.24 19.45 -3.86
N ASP A 158 -4.04 20.02 -4.04
CA ASP A 158 -3.28 19.90 -5.29
C ASP A 158 -1.77 19.67 -5.02
N ARG A 159 -1.46 18.78 -4.07
CA ARG A 159 -0.08 18.44 -3.73
C ARG A 159 0.64 17.76 -4.90
N ALA A 160 -0.08 16.99 -5.71
CA ALA A 160 0.43 16.29 -6.87
C ALA A 160 0.91 17.23 -7.99
N ALA A 161 0.32 18.43 -8.15
CA ALA A 161 0.65 19.34 -9.25
C ALA A 161 2.14 19.68 -9.33
N ARG A 162 2.83 19.80 -8.19
CA ARG A 162 4.28 20.11 -8.19
C ARG A 162 5.13 19.05 -8.91
N PHE A 163 4.66 17.80 -8.91
CA PHE A 163 5.32 16.69 -9.59
C PHE A 163 4.91 16.57 -11.05
N LEU A 164 3.65 16.88 -11.36
CA LEU A 164 3.00 16.68 -12.66
C LEU A 164 3.06 17.89 -13.60
N ARG A 165 3.48 19.07 -13.11
CA ARG A 165 3.69 20.25 -13.96
C ARG A 165 4.62 19.92 -15.14
N PRO A 166 4.49 20.59 -16.30
CA PRO A 166 5.41 20.42 -17.42
C PRO A 166 6.88 20.56 -17.00
N GLY A 167 7.72 19.63 -17.41
CA GLY A 167 9.12 19.53 -16.98
C GLY A 167 9.30 19.19 -15.50
N GLY A 168 8.24 18.73 -14.81
CA GLY A 168 8.26 18.32 -13.41
C GLY A 168 8.94 16.96 -13.20
N LEU A 169 9.10 16.58 -11.93
CA LEU A 169 9.81 15.35 -11.55
C LEU A 169 9.18 14.09 -12.15
N TRP A 170 7.86 14.07 -12.38
CA TRP A 170 7.20 12.93 -13.00
C TRP A 170 7.64 12.72 -14.45
N GLU A 171 7.65 13.80 -15.24
CA GLU A 171 8.03 13.75 -16.66
C GLU A 171 9.52 13.41 -16.81
N GLN A 172 10.38 14.04 -16.01
CA GLN A 172 11.82 13.75 -15.97
C GLN A 172 12.08 12.28 -15.63
N TRP A 173 11.49 11.79 -14.54
CA TRP A 173 11.61 10.40 -14.12
C TRP A 173 11.13 9.44 -15.22
N HIS A 174 9.97 9.70 -15.84
CA HIS A 174 9.45 8.85 -16.90
C HIS A 174 10.37 8.83 -18.14
N HIS A 175 11.01 9.96 -18.48
CA HIS A 175 11.97 10.02 -19.57
C HIS A 175 13.25 9.23 -19.25
N ASP A 176 13.80 9.41 -18.05
CA ASP A 176 15.10 8.90 -17.65
C ASP A 176 15.06 7.43 -17.18
N ALA A 177 13.91 6.95 -16.70
CA ALA A 177 13.73 5.60 -16.15
C ALA A 177 13.71 4.51 -17.24
N PRO A 178 14.74 3.66 -17.38
CA PRO A 178 14.79 2.64 -18.44
C PRO A 178 13.70 1.58 -18.29
N HIS A 179 13.33 1.27 -17.05
CA HIS A 179 12.29 0.30 -16.71
C HIS A 179 10.87 0.79 -17.09
N MET A 180 10.66 2.10 -17.22
CA MET A 180 9.39 2.67 -17.70
C MET A 180 9.28 2.64 -19.22
N ARG A 181 10.40 2.78 -19.94
CA ARG A 181 10.42 2.69 -21.41
C ARG A 181 9.92 1.33 -21.91
N GLN A 182 10.19 0.25 -21.17
CA GLN A 182 9.72 -1.10 -21.49
C GLN A 182 8.24 -1.33 -21.15
N ARG A 183 7.69 -0.55 -20.22
CA ARG A 183 6.31 -0.67 -19.72
C ARG A 183 5.29 0.14 -20.53
N GLY A 184 5.77 1.00 -21.45
CA GLY A 184 4.95 1.99 -22.15
C GLY A 184 4.54 3.16 -21.26
N THR A 185 3.91 4.18 -21.85
CA THR A 185 3.43 5.36 -21.13
C THR A 185 2.34 4.97 -20.13
N THR A 186 2.68 4.82 -18.86
CA THR A 186 1.68 4.57 -17.83
C THR A 186 1.18 5.90 -17.28
N HIS A 187 -0.02 6.29 -17.67
CA HIS A 187 -0.63 7.55 -17.23
C HIS A 187 -0.94 7.48 -15.72
N PRO A 188 -0.65 8.54 -14.92
CA PRO A 188 -0.97 8.57 -13.49
C PRO A 188 -2.41 8.18 -13.15
N ALA A 189 -3.36 8.55 -14.02
CA ALA A 189 -4.79 8.20 -13.89
C ALA A 189 -5.09 6.69 -13.81
N THR A 190 -4.22 5.84 -14.40
CA THR A 190 -4.37 4.38 -14.31
C THR A 190 -4.22 3.91 -12.87
N TYR A 191 -3.22 4.43 -12.15
CA TYR A 191 -2.98 4.06 -10.75
C TYR A 191 -3.94 4.76 -9.79
N LEU A 192 -4.40 5.97 -10.10
CA LEU A 192 -5.53 6.59 -9.40
C LEU A 192 -6.76 5.67 -9.42
N SER A 193 -7.13 5.16 -10.60
CA SER A 193 -8.26 4.24 -10.75
C SER A 193 -8.06 2.94 -9.97
N LEU A 194 -6.84 2.40 -9.97
CA LEU A 194 -6.51 1.21 -9.16
C LEU A 194 -6.68 1.48 -7.66
N VAL A 195 -6.10 2.57 -7.15
CA VAL A 195 -6.17 2.92 -5.72
C VAL A 195 -7.62 3.16 -5.29
N ARG A 196 -8.40 3.90 -6.09
CA ARG A 196 -9.84 4.12 -5.83
C ARG A 196 -10.59 2.80 -5.68
N ARG A 197 -10.39 1.86 -6.60
CA ARG A 197 -11.06 0.54 -6.54
C ARG A 197 -10.63 -0.26 -5.32
N LEU A 198 -9.35 -0.22 -4.96
CA LEU A 198 -8.86 -0.94 -3.78
C LEU A 198 -9.33 -0.31 -2.46
N CYS A 199 -9.50 1.01 -2.40
CA CYS A 199 -10.12 1.67 -1.25
C CYS A 199 -11.60 1.26 -1.10
N ALA A 200 -12.34 1.15 -2.20
CA ALA A 200 -13.71 0.62 -2.15
C ALA A 200 -13.75 -0.82 -1.59
N VAL A 201 -12.81 -1.69 -2.00
CA VAL A 201 -12.68 -3.04 -1.41
C VAL A 201 -12.39 -2.99 0.09
N VAL A 202 -11.56 -2.03 0.54
CA VAL A 202 -11.31 -1.82 1.98
C VAL A 202 -12.61 -1.46 2.71
N ASP A 203 -13.42 -0.57 2.14
CA ASP A 203 -14.72 -0.18 2.70
C ASP A 203 -15.67 -1.38 2.78
N GLU A 204 -15.77 -2.18 1.70
CA GLU A 204 -16.57 -3.41 1.67
C GLU A 204 -16.12 -4.43 2.72
N CYS A 205 -14.81 -4.59 2.95
CA CYS A 205 -14.29 -5.49 3.99
C CYS A 205 -14.66 -4.98 5.39
N ALA A 206 -14.64 -3.67 5.60
CA ALA A 206 -14.96 -3.06 6.90
C ALA A 206 -16.46 -3.18 7.24
N GLU A 207 -17.33 -3.23 6.22
CA GLU A 207 -18.77 -3.43 6.39
C GLU A 207 -19.16 -4.92 6.57
N ALA A 208 -18.31 -5.83 6.11
CA ALA A 208 -18.57 -7.27 6.13
C ALA A 208 -18.10 -8.00 7.42
N GLY A 209 -17.30 -7.34 8.27
CA GLY A 209 -16.76 -7.87 9.53
C GLY A 209 -17.45 -7.29 10.75
#